data_AF-A0A355D9J5-F1
#
_entry.id   AF-A0A355D9J5-F1
#
_cell.length_a   1.000
_cell.length_b   1.000
_cell.length_c   1.000
_cell.angle_alpha   90.00
_cell.angle_beta   90.00
_cell.angle_gamma   90.00
#
_symmetry.space_group_name_H-M   'P 1'
#
loop_
_entity.id
_entity.type
_entity.pdbx_description
1 polymer ?
#
loop_
_entity_poly.entity_id
_entity_poly.type
_entity_poly.pdbx_seq_one_letter_code
_entity_poly.pdbx_strand_id
1 'polypeptide(L)'
;MNNEQKEKIKQMRKQGIGYKQIANEIGLSRDSVRGYCKREWDISHNKSYDLNCSYCGKEFKSLGVKHLKYCSRNCYIKDRFWRKEDANEIADKILEFKKVNNLPKWLKELLLKNDEM
;
A
#
# COMPACT_ATOMS: atom_id res chain seq x y z
N MET A 1 -10.98 12.73 12.60
CA MET A 1 -10.16 12.60 13.83
C MET A 1 -8.81 13.24 13.59
N ASN A 2 -8.54 14.34 14.28
CA ASN A 2 -7.29 15.10 14.18
C ASN A 2 -6.18 14.51 15.09
N ASN A 3 -4.99 15.09 15.10
CA ASN A 3 -3.85 14.57 15.89
C ASN A 3 -4.07 14.73 17.40
N GLU A 4 -4.65 15.84 17.85
CA GLU A 4 -4.97 16.06 19.27
C GLU A 4 -5.94 15.01 19.81
N GLN A 5 -7.00 14.71 19.06
CA GLN A 5 -7.96 13.65 19.37
C GLN A 5 -7.30 12.27 19.44
N LYS A 6 -6.34 11.97 18.55
CA LYS A 6 -5.60 10.69 18.59
C LYS A 6 -4.78 10.56 19.87
N GLU A 7 -4.05 11.61 20.26
CA GLU A 7 -3.24 11.60 21.49
C GLU A 7 -4.14 11.47 22.73
N LYS A 8 -5.27 12.18 22.77
CA LYS A 8 -6.26 12.05 23.86
C LYS A 8 -6.83 10.63 23.94
N ILE A 9 -7.14 9.99 22.80
CA ILE A 9 -7.55 8.57 22.77
C ILE A 9 -6.45 7.66 23.34
N LYS A 10 -5.18 7.84 22.93
CA LYS A 10 -4.06 7.01 23.43
C LYS A 10 -3.91 7.15 24.95
N GLN A 11 -3.93 8.37 25.47
CA GLN A 11 -3.81 8.65 26.90
C GLN A 11 -4.95 8.00 27.70
N MET A 12 -6.20 8.25 27.30
CA MET A 12 -7.37 7.71 27.99
C MET A 12 -7.42 6.17 27.92
N ARG A 13 -6.97 5.56 26.81
CA ARG A 13 -6.86 4.09 26.70
C ARG A 13 -5.80 3.50 27.62
N LYS A 14 -4.66 4.19 27.83
CA LYS A 14 -3.64 3.78 28.82
C LYS A 14 -4.19 3.80 30.24
N GLN A 15 -5.14 4.68 30.52
CA GLN A 15 -5.85 4.77 31.81
C GLN A 15 -7.00 3.75 31.94
N GLY A 16 -7.22 2.88 30.95
CA GLY A 16 -8.29 1.87 30.98
C GLY A 16 -9.68 2.37 30.59
N ILE A 17 -9.82 3.63 30.14
CA ILE A 17 -11.12 4.21 29.83
C ILE A 17 -11.73 3.55 28.58
N GLY A 18 -13.03 3.23 28.64
CA GLY A 18 -13.77 2.59 27.56
C GLY A 18 -14.08 3.50 26.37
N TYR A 19 -14.28 2.92 25.19
CA TYR A 19 -14.47 3.67 23.93
C TYR A 19 -15.65 4.64 23.96
N LYS A 20 -16.77 4.28 24.61
CA LYS A 20 -17.97 5.13 24.69
C LYS A 20 -17.69 6.42 25.45
N GLN A 21 -16.98 6.34 26.56
CA GLN A 21 -16.64 7.50 27.39
C GLN A 21 -15.61 8.40 26.68
N ILE A 22 -14.59 7.81 26.05
CA ILE A 22 -13.61 8.56 25.24
C ILE A 22 -14.32 9.30 24.10
N ALA A 23 -15.23 8.63 23.39
CA ALA A 23 -15.97 9.18 22.28
C ALA A 23 -16.80 10.42 22.68
N ASN A 24 -17.54 10.32 23.78
CA ASN A 24 -18.33 11.43 24.33
C ASN A 24 -17.45 12.64 24.69
N GLU A 25 -16.30 12.39 25.33
CA GLU A 25 -15.36 13.42 25.80
C GLU A 25 -14.71 14.22 24.65
N ILE A 26 -14.53 13.61 23.47
CA ILE A 26 -13.81 14.23 22.34
C ILE A 26 -14.71 14.54 21.14
N GLY A 27 -16.03 14.39 21.29
CA GLY A 27 -17.01 14.67 20.25
C GLY A 27 -16.93 13.72 19.04
N LEU A 28 -16.61 12.45 19.25
CA LEU A 28 -16.55 11.43 18.20
C LEU A 28 -17.55 10.30 18.45
N SER A 29 -17.74 9.43 17.46
CA SER A 29 -18.50 8.18 17.66
C SER A 29 -17.64 7.11 18.34
N ARG A 30 -18.28 6.23 19.12
CA ARG A 30 -17.63 5.04 19.71
C ARG A 30 -16.86 4.24 18.65
N ASP A 31 -17.43 4.08 17.46
CA ASP A 31 -16.80 3.34 16.37
C ASP A 31 -15.61 4.03 15.74
N SER A 32 -15.60 5.36 15.69
CA SER A 32 -14.41 6.11 15.30
C SER A 32 -13.24 5.83 16.25
N VAL A 33 -13.51 5.83 17.57
CA VAL A 33 -12.50 5.52 18.60
C VAL A 33 -12.06 4.06 18.51
N ARG A 34 -13.00 3.11 18.49
CA ARG A 34 -12.71 1.68 18.35
C ARG A 34 -11.88 1.38 17.10
N GLY A 35 -12.31 1.91 15.96
CA GLY A 35 -11.64 1.71 14.68
C GLY A 35 -10.23 2.30 14.67
N TYR A 36 -10.02 3.43 15.32
CA TYR A 36 -8.68 3.98 15.52
C TYR A 36 -7.80 3.04 16.35
N CYS A 37 -8.25 2.67 17.56
CA CYS A 37 -7.47 1.78 18.43
C CYS A 37 -7.14 0.44 17.76
N LYS A 38 -8.08 -0.12 16.99
CA LYS A 38 -7.84 -1.35 16.23
C LYS A 38 -6.75 -1.17 15.17
N ARG A 39 -6.78 -0.09 14.39
CA ARG A 39 -5.73 0.20 13.40
C ARG A 39 -4.36 0.39 14.03
N GLU A 40 -4.27 1.11 15.16
CA GLU A 40 -3.01 1.29 15.88
C GLU A 40 -2.46 -0.04 16.40
N TRP A 41 -3.36 -0.89 16.92
CA TRP A 41 -2.99 -2.24 17.35
C TRP A 41 -2.51 -3.08 16.17
N ASP A 42 -3.21 -3.04 15.03
CA ASP A 42 -2.82 -3.78 13.82
C ASP A 42 -1.45 -3.34 13.30
N ILE A 43 -1.13 -2.03 13.34
CA ILE A 43 0.20 -1.53 12.92
C ILE A 43 1.32 -2.06 13.81
N SER A 44 1.07 -2.16 15.12
CA SER A 44 2.09 -2.57 16.10
C SER A 44 2.19 -4.08 16.29
N HIS A 45 1.14 -4.85 15.97
CA HIS A 45 1.06 -6.28 16.26
C HIS A 45 1.02 -7.15 15.00
N ASN A 46 0.73 -6.60 13.83
CA ASN A 46 0.82 -7.39 12.60
C ASN A 46 2.28 -7.60 12.20
N LYS A 47 2.57 -8.81 11.73
CA LYS A 47 3.83 -9.13 11.07
C LYS A 47 3.96 -8.30 9.79
N SER A 48 5.12 -7.70 9.61
CA SER A 48 5.53 -7.08 8.34
C SER A 48 6.13 -8.14 7.43
N TYR A 49 5.79 -8.08 6.15
CA TYR A 49 6.38 -8.91 5.10
C TYR A 49 6.99 -8.00 4.04
N ASP A 50 8.26 -8.21 3.71
CA ASP A 50 8.90 -7.57 2.57
C ASP A 50 8.56 -8.34 1.30
N LEU A 51 7.90 -7.68 0.36
CA LEU A 51 7.36 -8.26 -0.87
C LEU A 51 7.81 -7.45 -2.08
N ASN A 52 7.79 -8.09 -3.24
CA ASN A 52 8.13 -7.46 -4.52
C ASN A 52 6.90 -7.31 -5.40
N CYS A 53 6.64 -6.11 -5.90
CA CYS A 53 5.50 -5.86 -6.78
C CYS A 53 5.64 -6.68 -8.07
N SER A 54 4.60 -7.41 -8.45
CA SER A 54 4.55 -8.19 -9.69
C SER A 54 4.52 -7.34 -10.96
N TYR A 55 4.13 -6.07 -10.84
CA TYR A 55 4.09 -5.13 -11.98
C TYR A 55 5.37 -4.30 -12.08
N CYS A 56 5.66 -3.41 -11.13
CA CYS A 56 6.79 -2.49 -11.23
C CYS A 56 8.11 -3.04 -10.67
N GLY A 57 8.08 -4.20 -10.01
CA GLY A 57 9.25 -4.80 -9.38
C GLY A 57 9.78 -4.13 -8.13
N LYS A 58 9.18 -3.01 -7.67
CA LYS A 58 9.59 -2.34 -6.44
C LYS A 58 9.30 -3.19 -5.21
N GLU A 59 10.23 -3.16 -4.26
CA GLU A 59 10.06 -3.69 -2.90
C GLU A 59 9.03 -2.86 -2.14
N PHE A 60 8.18 -3.51 -1.36
CA PHE A 60 7.20 -2.87 -0.50
C PHE A 60 6.86 -3.74 0.72
N LYS A 61 6.40 -3.09 1.79
CA LYS A 61 5.99 -3.76 3.03
C LYS A 61 4.49 -4.03 3.02
N SER A 62 4.12 -5.25 3.39
CA SER A 62 2.74 -5.64 3.63
C SER A 62 2.54 -5.97 5.11
N LEU A 63 1.54 -5.35 5.73
CA LEU A 63 1.17 -5.59 7.12
C LEU A 63 0.09 -6.66 7.18
N GLY A 64 0.42 -7.81 7.80
CA GLY A 64 -0.54 -8.89 8.06
C GLY A 64 -0.93 -9.75 6.85
N VAL A 65 -0.56 -9.36 5.62
CA VAL A 65 -0.90 -10.12 4.39
C VAL A 65 0.37 -10.57 3.67
N LYS A 66 0.67 -11.87 3.71
CA LYS A 66 1.90 -12.45 3.12
C LYS A 66 1.90 -12.52 1.59
N HIS A 67 0.73 -12.52 0.94
CA HIS A 67 0.59 -12.84 -0.49
C HIS A 67 0.13 -11.65 -1.35
N LEU A 68 0.41 -10.41 -0.92
CA LEU A 68 0.07 -9.24 -1.72
C LEU A 68 0.93 -9.18 -2.99
N LYS A 69 0.29 -9.05 -4.16
CA LYS A 69 1.01 -9.05 -5.46
C LYS A 69 1.48 -7.66 -5.90
N TYR A 70 0.80 -6.59 -5.49
CA TYR A 70 1.01 -5.26 -6.04
C TYR A 70 1.23 -4.23 -4.94
N CYS A 71 2.23 -3.36 -5.10
CA CYS A 71 2.49 -2.29 -4.12
C CYS A 71 1.39 -1.22 -4.09
N SER A 72 0.51 -1.16 -5.10
CA SER A 72 -0.57 -0.19 -5.17
C SER A 72 -1.72 -0.66 -6.07
N ARG A 73 -2.90 -0.05 -5.88
CA ARG A 73 -4.06 -0.23 -6.77
C ARG A 73 -3.74 0.13 -8.22
N ASN A 74 -2.90 1.14 -8.45
CA ASN A 74 -2.49 1.55 -9.79
C ASN A 74 -1.69 0.42 -10.49
N CYS A 75 -0.72 -0.18 -9.80
CA CYS A 75 0.03 -1.32 -10.33
C CYS A 75 -0.87 -2.52 -10.65
N TYR A 76 -1.89 -2.79 -9.83
CA TYR A 76 -2.89 -3.82 -10.12
C TYR A 76 -3.66 -3.53 -11.41
N ILE A 77 -4.18 -2.29 -11.57
CA ILE A 77 -4.96 -1.89 -12.74
C ILE A 77 -4.09 -1.99 -14.00
N LYS A 78 -2.88 -1.42 -13.96
CA LYS A 78 -1.98 -1.41 -15.11
C LYS A 78 -1.59 -2.80 -15.57
N ASP A 79 -1.16 -3.66 -14.65
CA ASP A 79 -0.77 -5.03 -14.99
C ASP A 79 -1.92 -5.85 -15.56
N ARG A 80 -3.13 -5.65 -15.03
CA ARG A 80 -4.31 -6.45 -15.39
C ARG A 80 -4.97 -5.99 -16.69
N PHE A 81 -4.96 -4.69 -16.97
CA PHE A 81 -5.82 -4.12 -18.01
C PHE A 81 -5.08 -3.28 -19.06
N TRP A 82 -3.87 -2.78 -18.78
CA TRP A 82 -3.24 -1.72 -19.61
C TRP A 82 -1.87 -2.12 -20.19
N ARG A 83 -1.64 -3.43 -20.40
CA ARG A 83 -0.33 -3.91 -20.90
C ARG A 83 0.03 -3.32 -22.27
N LYS A 84 -0.95 -3.18 -23.16
CA LYS A 84 -0.75 -2.68 -24.51
C LYS A 84 -0.43 -1.17 -24.49
N GLU A 85 -1.20 -0.42 -23.72
CA GLU A 85 -1.05 1.02 -23.54
C GLU A 85 0.29 1.36 -22.88
N ASP A 86 0.68 0.62 -21.83
CA ASP A 86 1.98 0.79 -21.20
C ASP A 86 3.13 0.48 -22.17
N ALA A 87 3.03 -0.59 -22.98
CA ALA A 87 4.06 -0.90 -23.97
C ALA A 87 4.21 0.20 -25.01
N ASN A 88 3.11 0.73 -25.52
CA ASN A 88 3.13 1.84 -26.48
C ASN A 88 3.79 3.08 -25.86
N GLU A 89 3.37 3.49 -24.65
CA GLU A 89 3.95 4.66 -23.97
C GLU A 89 5.46 4.49 -23.72
N ILE A 90 5.90 3.27 -23.39
CA ILE A 90 7.31 2.97 -23.16
C ILE A 90 8.09 2.97 -24.48
N ALA A 91 7.54 2.37 -25.53
CA ALA A 91 8.16 2.37 -26.85
C ALA A 91 8.34 3.80 -27.38
N ASP A 92 7.31 4.65 -27.26
CA ASP A 92 7.37 6.06 -27.65
C ASP A 92 8.50 6.79 -26.92
N LYS A 93 8.59 6.61 -25.58
CA LYS A 93 9.68 7.22 -24.79
C LYS A 93 11.05 6.72 -25.21
N ILE A 94 11.20 5.42 -25.53
CA ILE A 94 12.46 4.86 -26.00
C ILE A 94 12.84 5.47 -27.35
N LEU A 95 11.91 5.55 -28.29
CA LEU A 95 12.12 6.15 -29.62
C LEU A 95 12.48 7.64 -29.52
N GLU A 96 11.91 8.35 -28.55
CA GLU A 96 12.25 9.75 -28.24
C GLU A 96 13.52 9.91 -27.40
N PHE A 97 14.24 8.82 -27.08
CA PHE A 97 15.41 8.81 -26.19
C PHE A 97 15.15 9.42 -24.81
N LYS A 98 13.91 9.30 -24.31
CA LYS A 98 13.48 9.80 -22.99
C LYS A 98 13.60 8.71 -21.92
N LYS A 99 13.75 9.15 -20.67
CA LYS A 99 13.82 8.27 -19.50
C LYS A 99 12.49 7.54 -19.25
N VAL A 100 12.56 6.22 -19.11
CA VAL A 100 11.44 5.37 -18.69
C VAL A 100 11.47 5.19 -17.16
N ASN A 101 10.51 5.80 -16.47
CA ASN A 101 10.46 5.81 -15.00
C ASN A 101 9.93 4.51 -14.39
N ASN A 102 9.21 3.71 -15.17
CA ASN A 102 8.65 2.45 -14.73
C ASN A 102 8.64 1.48 -15.90
N LEU A 103 9.47 0.43 -15.82
CA LEU A 103 9.47 -0.67 -16.76
C LEU A 103 8.75 -1.86 -16.12
N PRO A 104 7.55 -2.25 -16.60
CA PRO A 104 6.82 -3.40 -16.06
C PRO A 104 7.65 -4.67 -16.14
N LYS A 105 7.55 -5.54 -15.12
CA LYS A 105 8.26 -6.82 -15.03
C LYS A 105 8.02 -7.69 -16.25
N TRP A 106 6.77 -7.86 -16.66
CA TRP A 106 6.41 -8.66 -17.84
C TRP A 106 7.11 -8.16 -19.11
N LEU A 107 7.29 -6.84 -19.25
CA LEU A 107 7.94 -6.23 -20.42
C LEU A 107 9.45 -6.37 -20.33
N LYS A 108 10.02 -6.18 -19.12
CA LYS A 108 11.44 -6.44 -18.87
C LYS A 108 11.81 -7.89 -19.18
N GLU A 109 11.00 -8.84 -18.70
CA GLU A 109 11.16 -10.26 -18.95
C GLU A 109 11.04 -10.59 -20.44
N LEU A 110 10.07 -10.00 -21.15
CA LEU A 110 9.91 -10.18 -22.59
C LEU A 110 11.12 -9.69 -23.40
N LEU A 111 11.69 -8.53 -23.03
CA LEU A 111 12.82 -7.92 -23.74
C LEU A 111 14.17 -8.56 -23.44
N LEU A 112 14.34 -9.12 -22.24
CA LEU A 112 15.61 -9.65 -21.74
C LEU A 112 15.62 -11.17 -21.65
N LYS A 113 14.59 -11.85 -22.15
CA LYS A 113 14.60 -13.31 -22.21
C LYS A 113 15.69 -13.72 -23.19
N ASN A 114 16.76 -14.34 -22.71
CA ASN A 114 17.68 -15.04 -23.60
C ASN A 114 16.92 -16.24 -24.17
N ASP A 115 16.84 -16.33 -25.50
CA ASP A 115 16.42 -17.54 -26.20
C ASP A 115 17.54 -18.59 -26.07
N GLU A 116 17.83 -19.04 -24.85
CA GLU A 116 18.65 -20.23 -24.64
C GLU A 116 17.76 -21.44 -24.93
N MET A 117 17.94 -21.96 -26.14
CA MET A 117 17.51 -23.29 -26.58
C MET A 117 18.74 -24.15 -26.83
#